data_AF-A0A7W9SN76-F1
#
_entry.id   AF-A0A7W9SN76-F1
#
_cell.length_a   1.000
_cell.length_b   1.000
_cell.length_c   1.000
_cell.angle_alpha   90.00
_cell.angle_beta   90.00
_cell.angle_gamma   90.00
#
_symmetry.space_group_name_H-M   'P 1'
#
loop_
_entity.id
_entity.type
_entity.pdbx_description
1 polymer ?
#
loop_
_entity_poly.entity_id
_entity_poly.type
_entity_poly.pdbx_seq_one_letter_code
_entity_poly.pdbx_strand_id
1 'polypeptide(L)'
;MDETPKRALARLQGMLELMALLSSGPDCQPTYELTLLPPAANLAEALEQYFSSLSTSLSPKQPASAWNIRTEPCTPSQLRESWAKWFWQEYHSPPITDAHKREFILDRLWETIEVALGDVALHQVLTDPPIFYECHWEDFALVSSSGVWLLHLGSSD
;
A
#
# COMPACT_ATOMS: atom_id res chain seq x y z
N MET A 1 -12.79 -12.40 -21.65
CA MET A 1 -11.37 -12.21 -22.02
C MET A 1 -10.61 -12.44 -20.74
N ASP A 2 -9.80 -13.49 -20.67
CA ASP A 2 -8.98 -13.75 -19.49
C ASP A 2 -8.01 -12.58 -19.30
N GLU A 3 -8.18 -11.87 -18.20
CA GLU A 3 -7.27 -10.81 -17.81
C GLU A 3 -5.95 -11.45 -17.35
N THR A 4 -4.83 -10.98 -17.88
CA THR A 4 -3.52 -11.49 -17.45
C THR A 4 -3.12 -10.84 -16.12
N PRO A 5 -2.40 -11.55 -15.23
CA PRO A 5 -1.94 -10.99 -13.95
C PRO A 5 -1.21 -9.65 -14.09
N LYS A 6 -0.38 -9.51 -15.13
CA LYS A 6 0.33 -8.27 -15.45
C LYS A 6 -0.61 -7.10 -15.78
N ARG A 7 -1.73 -7.35 -16.48
CA ARG A 7 -2.73 -6.31 -16.78
C ARG A 7 -3.52 -5.93 -15.53
N ALA A 8 -3.85 -6.92 -14.70
CA ALA A 8 -4.53 -6.66 -13.43
C ALA A 8 -3.65 -5.82 -12.48
N LEU A 9 -2.34 -6.09 -12.40
CA LEU A 9 -1.39 -5.25 -11.65
C LEU A 9 -1.36 -3.80 -12.14
N ALA A 10 -1.27 -3.59 -13.46
CA ALA A 10 -1.30 -2.26 -14.04
C ALA A 10 -2.63 -1.54 -13.77
N ARG A 11 -3.76 -2.28 -13.81
CA ARG A 11 -5.07 -1.75 -13.45
C ARG A 11 -5.14 -1.37 -11.98
N LEU A 12 -4.65 -2.22 -11.09
CA LEU A 12 -4.63 -1.97 -9.65
C LEU A 12 -3.84 -0.70 -9.33
N GLN A 13 -2.62 -0.60 -9.85
CA GLN A 13 -1.80 0.60 -9.71
C GLN A 13 -2.52 1.85 -10.26
N GLY A 14 -3.11 1.77 -11.45
CA GLY A 14 -3.85 2.90 -12.02
C GLY A 14 -5.11 3.28 -11.24
N MET A 15 -5.78 2.34 -10.56
CA MET A 15 -6.88 2.63 -9.65
C MET A 15 -6.39 3.36 -8.40
N LEU A 16 -5.27 2.92 -7.80
CA LEU A 16 -4.65 3.58 -6.64
C LEU A 16 -4.22 5.01 -6.99
N GLU A 17 -3.55 5.20 -8.12
CA GLU A 17 -3.15 6.52 -8.63
C GLU A 17 -4.34 7.44 -8.88
N LEU A 18 -5.42 6.92 -9.48
CA LEU A 18 -6.64 7.69 -9.69
C LEU A 18 -7.27 8.10 -8.35
N MET A 19 -7.29 7.20 -7.36
CA MET A 19 -7.80 7.51 -6.03
C MET A 19 -6.96 8.58 -5.33
N ALA A 20 -5.63 8.50 -5.43
CA ALA A 20 -4.72 9.52 -4.93
C ALA A 20 -4.97 10.88 -5.62
N LEU A 21 -5.05 10.89 -6.96
CA LEU A 21 -5.31 12.10 -7.74
C LEU A 21 -6.63 12.77 -7.37
N LEU A 22 -7.70 11.98 -7.24
CA LEU A 22 -9.02 12.49 -6.84
C LEU A 22 -9.05 12.99 -5.39
N SER A 23 -8.12 12.52 -4.57
CA SER A 23 -7.97 12.91 -3.17
C SER A 23 -6.93 14.03 -2.97
N SER A 24 -6.32 14.52 -4.05
CA SER A 24 -5.28 15.54 -3.99
C SER A 24 -5.89 16.94 -3.84
N GLY A 25 -5.21 17.78 -3.06
CA GLY A 25 -5.53 19.19 -2.86
C GLY A 25 -4.28 20.07 -2.84
N PRO A 26 -4.44 21.39 -2.67
CA PRO A 26 -3.31 22.32 -2.61
C PRO A 26 -2.28 22.01 -1.51
N ASP A 27 -2.75 21.49 -0.37
CA ASP A 27 -1.97 21.22 0.85
C ASP A 27 -2.08 19.74 1.28
N CYS A 28 -2.36 18.85 0.33
CA CYS A 28 -2.48 17.41 0.59
C CYS A 28 -2.19 16.62 -0.69
N GLN A 29 -1.13 15.84 -0.65
CA GLN A 29 -0.71 14.97 -1.75
C GLN A 29 -0.66 13.53 -1.25
N PRO A 30 -1.78 12.79 -1.37
CA PRO A 30 -1.79 11.38 -1.03
C PRO A 30 -1.01 10.56 -2.06
N THR A 31 -0.29 9.56 -1.57
CA THR A 31 0.51 8.63 -2.37
C THR A 31 -0.02 7.23 -2.13
N TYR A 32 -0.67 6.62 -3.12
CA TYR A 32 -1.17 5.25 -3.03
C TYR A 32 -0.45 4.38 -4.05
N GLU A 33 0.39 3.45 -3.60
CA GLU A 33 1.31 2.72 -4.46
C GLU A 33 1.40 1.24 -4.12
N LEU A 34 1.56 0.40 -5.15
CA LEU A 34 1.87 -1.00 -5.01
C LEU A 34 3.25 -1.31 -5.59
N THR A 35 4.20 -1.58 -4.70
CA THR A 35 5.61 -1.80 -5.06
C THR A 35 6.01 -3.26 -4.88
N LEU A 36 6.65 -3.86 -5.89
CA LEU A 36 7.27 -5.17 -5.75
C LEU A 36 8.53 -5.04 -4.89
N LEU A 37 8.58 -5.77 -3.78
CA LEU A 37 9.75 -5.79 -2.91
C LEU A 37 10.91 -6.58 -3.53
N PRO A 38 12.16 -6.29 -3.11
CA PRO A 38 13.32 -7.05 -3.55
C PRO A 38 13.16 -8.56 -3.27
N PRO A 39 13.63 -9.45 -4.17
CA PRO A 39 13.63 -10.87 -3.91
C PRO A 39 14.42 -11.22 -2.64
N ALA A 40 13.79 -11.96 -1.73
CA ALA A 40 14.39 -12.39 -0.47
C ALA A 40 13.85 -13.76 -0.04
N ALA A 41 14.45 -14.39 0.98
CA ALA A 41 14.01 -15.70 1.43
C ALA A 41 12.68 -15.66 2.21
N ASN A 42 12.35 -14.52 2.80
CA ASN A 42 11.14 -14.30 3.58
C ASN A 42 10.74 -12.82 3.61
N LEU A 43 9.54 -12.53 4.14
CA LEU A 43 8.99 -11.18 4.24
C LEU A 43 9.89 -10.23 5.05
N ALA A 44 10.46 -10.69 6.16
CA ALA A 44 11.29 -9.85 7.02
C ALA A 44 12.55 -9.35 6.27
N GLU A 45 13.23 -10.25 5.55
CA GLU A 45 14.38 -9.88 4.72
C GLU A 45 14.00 -8.96 3.56
N ALA A 46 12.84 -9.17 2.92
CA ALA A 46 12.36 -8.32 1.83
C ALA A 46 12.11 -6.88 2.31
N LEU A 47 11.46 -6.73 3.47
CA LEU A 47 11.23 -5.43 4.10
C LEU A 47 12.54 -4.79 4.56
N GLU A 48 13.44 -5.55 5.19
CA GLU A 48 14.75 -5.03 5.60
C GLU A 48 15.54 -4.45 4.42
N GLN A 49 15.57 -5.16 3.29
CA GLN A 49 16.22 -4.65 2.07
C GLN A 49 15.56 -3.38 1.54
N TYR A 50 14.21 -3.36 1.51
CA TYR A 50 13.44 -2.20 1.05
C TYR A 50 13.68 -0.97 1.93
N PHE A 51 13.46 -1.06 3.24
CA PHE A 51 13.64 0.07 4.15
C PHE A 51 15.10 0.53 4.25
N SER A 52 16.07 -0.38 4.15
CA SER A 52 17.49 0.00 4.04
C SER A 52 17.79 0.78 2.75
N SER A 53 17.01 0.56 1.69
CA SER A 53 17.13 1.32 0.43
C SER A 53 16.57 2.74 0.54
N LEU A 54 15.58 2.96 1.40
CA LEU A 54 14.97 4.29 1.64
C LEU A 54 15.91 5.24 2.40
N SER A 55 16.93 4.75 3.10
CA SER A 55 17.91 5.61 3.77
C SER A 55 18.79 6.33 2.73
N THR A 56 18.36 7.52 2.31
CA THR A 56 19.01 8.32 1.25
C THR A 56 19.90 9.43 1.80
N SER A 57 19.74 9.82 3.06
CA SER A 57 20.21 11.12 3.57
C SER A 57 21.48 11.07 4.45
N LEU A 58 21.91 9.90 4.89
CA LEU A 58 23.12 9.75 5.72
C LEU A 58 24.01 8.65 5.15
N SER A 59 25.30 8.97 4.94
CA SER A 59 26.36 7.97 4.83
C SER A 59 26.92 7.74 6.22
N PRO A 60 26.88 6.53 6.78
CA PRO A 60 26.36 5.29 6.19
C PRO A 60 24.83 5.19 6.21
N LYS A 61 24.27 4.43 5.26
CA LYS A 61 22.84 4.08 5.24
C LYS A 61 22.43 3.58 6.62
N GLN A 62 21.32 4.09 7.14
CA GLN A 62 20.77 3.60 8.39
C GLN A 62 20.27 2.16 8.18
N PRO A 63 20.67 1.20 9.03
CA PRO A 63 20.22 -0.18 8.90
C PRO A 63 18.71 -0.26 9.16
N ALA A 64 18.02 -1.21 8.52
CA ALA A 64 16.60 -1.49 8.78
C ALA A 64 16.28 -1.70 10.26
N SER A 65 17.24 -2.18 11.06
CA SER A 65 17.09 -2.33 12.51
C SER A 65 16.77 -1.01 13.23
N ALA A 66 17.14 0.14 12.67
CA ALA A 66 16.77 1.45 13.18
C ALA A 66 15.27 1.78 13.00
N TRP A 67 14.59 1.10 12.07
CA TRP A 67 13.17 1.29 11.75
C TRP A 67 12.25 0.39 12.57
N ASN A 68 12.81 -0.53 13.38
CA ASN A 68 12.08 -1.50 14.21
C ASN A 68 10.87 -2.14 13.49
N ILE A 69 11.09 -2.61 12.26
CA ILE A 69 10.03 -3.12 11.38
C ILE A 69 9.36 -4.34 12.02
N ARG A 70 8.03 -4.32 12.09
CA ARG A 70 7.20 -5.42 12.60
C ARG A 70 6.09 -5.70 11.61
N THR A 71 5.64 -6.94 11.57
CA THR A 71 4.53 -7.35 10.70
C THR A 71 3.47 -8.06 11.52
N GLU A 72 2.21 -7.68 11.34
CA GLU A 72 1.07 -8.31 11.99
C GLU A 72 0.16 -8.91 10.91
N PRO A 73 -0.21 -10.21 10.97
CA PRO A 73 -1.17 -10.77 10.03
C PRO A 73 -2.48 -9.99 10.09
N CYS A 74 -3.05 -9.69 8.94
CA CYS A 74 -4.35 -9.03 8.86
C CYS A 74 -5.24 -9.65 7.78
N THR A 75 -6.52 -9.30 7.81
CA THR A 75 -7.54 -9.87 6.93
C THR A 75 -7.85 -8.94 5.75
N PRO A 76 -8.43 -9.47 4.67
CA PRO A 76 -8.97 -8.63 3.59
C PRO A 76 -9.97 -7.57 4.08
N SER A 77 -10.75 -7.87 5.13
CA SER A 77 -11.68 -6.90 5.72
C SER A 77 -10.95 -5.74 6.39
N GLN A 78 -9.84 -6.00 7.09
CA GLN A 78 -9.03 -4.94 7.71
C GLN A 78 -8.38 -4.04 6.65
N LEU A 79 -7.89 -4.60 5.53
CA LEU A 79 -7.41 -3.79 4.41
C LEU A 79 -8.53 -2.95 3.79
N ARG A 80 -9.72 -3.53 3.61
CA ARG A 80 -10.90 -2.81 3.10
C ARG A 80 -11.28 -1.64 4.01
N GLU A 81 -11.23 -1.84 5.33
CA GLU A 81 -11.47 -0.78 6.31
C GLU A 81 -10.43 0.34 6.19
N SER A 82 -9.15 -0.01 6.02
CA SER A 82 -8.08 0.95 5.76
C SER A 82 -8.35 1.75 4.47
N TRP A 83 -8.64 1.10 3.35
CA TRP A 83 -9.03 1.81 2.13
C TRP A 83 -10.25 2.70 2.32
N ALA A 84 -11.27 2.26 3.06
CA ALA A 84 -12.45 3.06 3.32
C ALA A 84 -12.12 4.33 4.14
N LYS A 85 -11.19 4.23 5.10
CA LYS A 85 -10.66 5.38 5.84
C LYS A 85 -9.92 6.33 4.89
N TRP A 86 -8.89 5.83 4.22
CA TRP A 86 -8.03 6.62 3.33
C TRP A 86 -8.77 7.28 2.17
N PHE A 87 -9.72 6.58 1.57
CA PHE A 87 -10.43 7.11 0.41
C PHE A 87 -11.63 7.97 0.78
N TRP A 88 -12.32 7.70 1.89
CA TRP A 88 -13.64 8.31 2.12
C TRP A 88 -13.75 9.15 3.40
N GLN A 89 -12.79 9.06 4.30
CA GLN A 89 -12.83 9.71 5.62
C GLN A 89 -11.72 10.75 5.83
N GLU A 90 -10.66 10.70 5.02
CA GLU A 90 -9.60 11.72 5.04
C GLU A 90 -10.12 13.08 4.57
N TYR A 91 -9.50 14.16 5.05
CA TYR A 91 -9.98 15.54 4.85
C TYR A 91 -10.14 15.92 3.37
N HIS A 92 -9.30 15.36 2.49
CA HIS A 92 -9.34 15.57 1.05
C HIS A 92 -9.96 14.40 0.26
N SER A 93 -10.84 13.61 0.88
CA SER A 93 -11.50 12.48 0.21
C SER A 93 -12.23 12.91 -1.08
N PRO A 94 -12.29 12.04 -2.11
CA PRO A 94 -13.00 12.34 -3.34
C PRO A 94 -14.48 12.62 -3.09
N PRO A 95 -15.13 13.46 -3.92
CA PRO A 95 -16.54 13.85 -3.76
C PRO A 95 -17.53 12.74 -4.17
N ILE A 96 -17.15 11.48 -4.03
CA ILE A 96 -18.03 10.33 -4.27
C ILE A 96 -18.82 10.13 -2.99
N THR A 97 -20.11 10.52 -2.95
CA THR A 97 -20.95 10.40 -1.74
C THR A 97 -21.89 9.19 -1.75
N ASP A 98 -22.06 8.56 -2.90
CA ASP A 98 -22.90 7.38 -3.07
C ASP A 98 -22.24 6.14 -2.42
N ALA A 99 -22.89 5.62 -1.37
CA ALA A 99 -22.37 4.48 -0.61
C ALA A 99 -22.22 3.21 -1.46
N HIS A 100 -23.14 2.95 -2.39
CA HIS A 100 -23.04 1.77 -3.26
C HIS A 100 -21.85 1.88 -4.22
N LYS A 101 -21.58 3.08 -4.74
CA LYS A 101 -20.39 3.31 -5.57
C LYS A 101 -19.09 3.16 -4.77
N ARG A 102 -19.05 3.66 -3.54
CA ARG A 102 -17.89 3.49 -2.64
C ARG A 102 -17.59 2.01 -2.40
N GLU A 103 -18.60 1.24 -1.99
CA GLU A 103 -18.43 -0.21 -1.77
C GLU A 103 -18.02 -0.94 -3.05
N PHE A 104 -18.64 -0.60 -4.18
CA PHE A 104 -18.26 -1.18 -5.48
C PHE A 104 -16.80 -0.93 -5.84
N ILE A 105 -16.26 0.26 -5.56
CA ILE A 105 -14.84 0.57 -5.82
C ILE A 105 -13.94 -0.29 -4.93
N LEU A 106 -14.26 -0.43 -3.65
CA LEU A 106 -13.50 -1.27 -2.71
C LEU A 106 -13.53 -2.75 -3.12
N ASP A 107 -14.69 -3.26 -3.53
CA ASP A 107 -14.83 -4.62 -4.06
C ASP A 107 -13.95 -4.82 -5.30
N ARG A 108 -13.97 -3.85 -6.23
CA ARG A 108 -13.16 -3.93 -7.46
C ARG A 108 -11.66 -3.88 -7.22
N LEU A 109 -11.20 -3.16 -6.21
CA LEU A 109 -9.79 -3.19 -5.81
C LEU A 109 -9.40 -4.57 -5.31
N TRP A 110 -10.20 -5.15 -4.42
CA TRP A 110 -9.94 -6.49 -3.90
C TRP A 110 -9.98 -7.57 -4.99
N GLU A 111 -11.00 -7.58 -5.84
CA GLU A 111 -11.08 -8.50 -6.99
C GLU A 111 -9.85 -8.36 -7.91
N THR A 112 -9.36 -7.14 -8.09
CA THR A 112 -8.16 -6.91 -8.92
C THR A 112 -6.90 -7.46 -8.27
N ILE A 113 -6.78 -7.42 -6.93
CA ILE A 113 -5.70 -8.09 -6.20
C ILE A 113 -5.76 -9.60 -6.43
N GLU A 114 -6.93 -10.21 -6.29
CA GLU A 114 -7.10 -11.66 -6.48
C GLU A 114 -6.70 -12.10 -7.90
N VAL A 115 -7.08 -11.33 -8.93
CA VAL A 115 -6.67 -11.61 -10.31
C VAL A 115 -5.17 -11.36 -10.53
N ALA A 116 -4.61 -10.33 -9.92
CA ALA A 116 -3.22 -9.92 -10.08
C ALA A 116 -2.23 -10.86 -9.38
N LEU A 117 -2.55 -11.27 -8.17
CA LEU A 117 -1.62 -11.93 -7.24
C LEU A 117 -2.05 -13.35 -6.86
N GLY A 118 -3.30 -13.73 -7.13
CA GLY A 118 -3.87 -14.99 -6.66
C GLY A 118 -4.07 -15.00 -5.15
N ASP A 119 -3.82 -16.14 -4.51
CA ASP A 119 -3.87 -16.27 -3.06
C ASP A 119 -2.76 -15.41 -2.42
N VAL A 120 -3.16 -14.51 -1.52
CA VAL A 120 -2.27 -13.61 -0.79
C VAL A 120 -2.36 -13.84 0.72
N ALA A 121 -1.21 -13.91 1.38
CA ALA A 121 -1.13 -13.70 2.82
C ALA A 121 -0.87 -12.21 3.08
N LEU A 122 -1.74 -11.59 3.89
CA LEU A 122 -1.71 -10.16 4.13
C LEU A 122 -1.13 -9.86 5.52
N HIS A 123 -0.23 -8.90 5.57
CA HIS A 123 0.39 -8.43 6.81
C HIS A 123 0.39 -6.90 6.85
N GLN A 124 -0.06 -6.29 7.94
CA GLN A 124 0.19 -4.89 8.20
C GLN A 124 1.66 -4.71 8.57
N VAL A 125 2.32 -3.71 7.99
CA VAL A 125 3.72 -3.37 8.26
C VAL A 125 3.74 -2.16 9.19
N LEU A 126 4.45 -2.30 10.31
CA LEU A 126 4.58 -1.29 11.34
C LEU A 126 6.06 -0.91 11.47
N THR A 127 6.35 0.39 11.64
CA THR A 127 7.71 0.91 11.85
C THR A 127 7.75 1.83 13.07
N ASP A 128 8.91 1.91 13.72
CA ASP A 128 9.13 2.68 14.94
C ASP A 128 10.60 3.16 15.01
N PRO A 129 10.89 4.47 15.21
CA PRO A 129 9.94 5.55 15.38
C PRO A 129 9.18 5.85 14.08
N PRO A 130 7.92 6.34 14.17
CA PRO A 130 7.17 6.77 13.00
C PRO A 130 7.79 8.07 12.48
N ILE A 131 8.91 8.00 11.76
CA ILE A 131 9.61 9.20 11.27
C ILE A 131 10.15 9.02 9.84
N PHE A 132 9.80 10.01 8.98
CA PHE A 132 10.14 10.33 7.58
C PHE A 132 9.54 9.37 6.53
N TYR A 133 8.55 9.75 5.69
CA TYR A 133 8.54 10.87 4.71
C TYR A 133 7.21 11.64 4.59
N GLU A 134 6.18 11.24 5.34
CA GLU A 134 4.80 11.69 5.18
C GLU A 134 4.17 12.00 6.55
N CYS A 135 3.12 12.84 6.56
CA CYS A 135 2.43 13.22 7.80
C CYS A 135 1.70 12.05 8.44
N HIS A 136 1.21 11.12 7.61
CA HIS A 136 0.51 9.91 8.01
C HIS A 136 0.66 8.88 6.90
N TRP A 137 0.84 7.60 7.25
CA TRP A 137 0.88 6.50 6.29
C TRP A 137 0.41 5.18 6.93
N GLU A 138 0.03 4.22 6.09
CA GLU A 138 -0.24 2.84 6.44
C GLU A 138 0.33 1.91 5.36
N ASP A 139 1.08 0.89 5.77
CA ASP A 139 1.72 -0.07 4.87
C ASP A 139 1.15 -1.48 5.06
N PHE A 140 0.96 -2.19 3.95
CA PHE A 140 0.53 -3.59 3.93
C PHE A 140 1.43 -4.42 3.00
N ALA A 141 1.94 -5.54 3.50
CA ALA A 141 2.63 -6.53 2.69
C ALA A 141 1.65 -7.61 2.20
N LEU A 142 1.67 -7.85 0.89
CA LEU A 142 0.93 -8.91 0.21
C LEU A 142 1.93 -9.97 -0.26
N VAL A 143 1.94 -11.11 0.42
CA VAL A 143 2.82 -12.24 0.10
C VAL A 143 2.07 -13.22 -0.78
N SER A 144 2.56 -13.45 -2.00
CA SER A 144 1.98 -14.40 -2.95
C SER A 144 3.05 -15.27 -3.60
N SER A 145 2.62 -16.23 -4.43
CA SER A 145 3.53 -17.03 -5.25
C SER A 145 4.29 -16.22 -6.31
N SER A 146 3.82 -15.02 -6.66
CA SER A 146 4.45 -14.14 -7.64
C SER A 146 5.44 -13.14 -7.04
N GLY A 147 5.52 -13.06 -5.72
CA GLY A 147 6.46 -12.19 -4.99
C GLY A 147 5.85 -11.61 -3.72
N VAL A 148 6.59 -10.67 -3.11
CA VAL A 148 6.10 -9.88 -1.99
C VAL A 148 5.89 -8.46 -2.46
N TRP A 149 4.68 -7.94 -2.28
CA TRP A 149 4.32 -6.59 -2.69
C TRP A 149 4.05 -5.74 -1.44
N LEU A 150 4.45 -4.48 -1.49
CA LEU A 150 4.14 -3.49 -0.47
C LEU A 150 3.09 -2.54 -1.05
N LEU A 151 1.90 -2.54 -0.45
CA LEU A 151 0.89 -1.52 -0.65
C LEU A 151 1.12 -0.41 0.36
N HIS A 152 1.44 0.76 -0.14
CA HIS A 152 1.65 1.97 0.64
C HIS A 152 0.44 2.89 0.47
N LEU A 153 -0.14 3.33 1.59
CA LEU A 153 -1.14 4.38 1.65
C LEU A 153 -0.56 5.55 2.42
N GLY A 154 -0.38 6.68 1.75
CA GLY A 154 0.42 7.78 2.25
C GLY A 154 -0.22 9.14 2.05
N SER A 155 0.16 10.13 2.86
CA SER A 155 -0.16 11.54 2.62
C SER A 155 0.88 12.50 3.19
N SER A 156 1.34 13.41 2.34
CA SER A 156 2.26 14.50 2.65
C SER A 156 1.57 15.87 2.55
N ASP A 157 2.11 16.84 3.30
CA ASP A 157 1.71 18.26 3.30
C ASP A 157 2.30 19.06 2.12
#